data_AF-A0A3M8HBW3-F1
#
_entry.id   AF-A0A3M8HBW3-F1
#
_cell.length_a   1.000
_cell.length_b   1.000
_cell.length_c   1.000
_cell.angle_alpha   90.00
_cell.angle_beta   90.00
_cell.angle_gamma   90.00
#
_symmetry.space_group_name_H-M   'P 1'
#
loop_
_entity.id
_entity.type
_entity.pdbx_description
1 polymer ?
#
loop_
_entity_poly.entity_id
_entity_poly.type
_entity_poly.pdbx_seq_one_letter_code
_entity_poly.pdbx_strand_id
1 'polypeptide(L)'
;MKALSFCVTTKKEGGFISIPIDEMVIAEKSFITTLGMPASRFDSLLSQVALGKLQPGKMVNREIKLSEVEGIFQDMTNFATTGTFIVTDYS
;
A
#
# COMPACT_ATOMS: atom_id res chain seq x y z
N MET A 1 -10.51 -5.10 18.08
CA MET A 1 -9.62 -3.95 17.86
C MET A 1 -9.46 -3.72 16.35
N LYS A 2 -10.17 -2.74 15.76
CA LYS A 2 -10.04 -2.39 14.34
C LYS A 2 -9.02 -1.26 14.24
N ALA A 3 -7.82 -1.54 13.75
CA ALA A 3 -6.79 -0.52 13.51
C ALA A 3 -6.93 0.00 12.08
N LEU A 4 -7.05 1.32 11.93
CA LEU A 4 -7.01 2.00 10.64
C LEU A 4 -5.56 2.48 10.40
N SER A 5 -4.90 1.98 9.35
CA SER A 5 -3.54 2.39 8.99
C SER A 5 -3.60 3.41 7.86
N PHE A 6 -3.16 4.64 8.12
CA PHE A 6 -3.06 5.70 7.11
C PHE A 6 -1.62 5.77 6.58
N CYS A 7 -1.47 5.76 5.25
CA CYS A 7 -0.20 6.08 4.58
C CYS A 7 -0.07 7.61 4.45
N VAL A 8 1.10 8.14 4.09
CA VAL A 8 1.35 9.60 4.02
C VAL A 8 0.24 10.36 3.27
N THR A 9 -0.15 11.53 3.78
CA THR A 9 -1.19 12.38 3.21
C THR A 9 -0.92 12.74 1.74
N THR A 10 -1.97 12.93 0.96
CA THR A 10 -1.84 13.48 -0.39
C THR A 10 -1.34 14.93 -0.38
N LYS A 11 -0.88 15.43 -1.54
CA LYS A 11 -0.46 16.84 -1.67
C LYS A 11 -1.56 17.85 -1.27
N LYS A 12 -2.84 17.49 -1.46
CA LYS A 12 -3.98 18.35 -1.13
C LYS A 12 -4.17 18.53 0.38
N GLU A 13 -3.88 17.48 1.15
CA GLU A 13 -4.04 17.44 2.60
C GLU A 13 -2.81 18.03 3.33
N GLY A 14 -1.64 18.02 2.69
CA GLY A 14 -0.47 18.77 3.18
C GLY A 14 0.04 18.36 4.56
N GLY A 15 -0.19 17.12 4.98
CA GLY A 15 0.21 16.61 6.30
C GLY A 15 -0.89 16.71 7.37
N PHE A 16 -2.07 17.22 7.05
CA PHE A 16 -3.16 17.40 8.02
C PHE A 16 -4.45 16.73 7.54
N ILE A 17 -5.12 16.02 8.46
CA ILE A 17 -6.43 15.42 8.23
C ILE A 17 -7.35 15.72 9.42
N SER A 18 -8.64 15.96 9.14
CA SER A 18 -9.66 16.06 10.19
C SER A 18 -10.15 14.66 10.56
N ILE A 19 -10.16 14.36 11.86
CA ILE A 19 -10.64 13.08 12.40
C ILE A 19 -11.80 13.30 13.37
N PRO A 20 -12.85 12.43 13.35
CA PRO A 20 -14.03 12.58 14.19
C PRO A 20 -13.76 12.09 15.63
N ILE A 21 -13.17 12.96 16.46
CA ILE A 21 -12.74 12.61 17.83
C ILE A 21 -13.92 12.15 18.69
N ASP A 22 -15.08 12.78 18.62
CA ASP A 22 -16.23 12.42 19.47
C ASP A 22 -16.69 10.97 19.24
N GLU A 23 -16.78 10.55 17.98
CA GLU A 23 -17.11 9.16 17.63
C GLU A 23 -16.01 8.19 18.07
N MET A 24 -14.75 8.59 17.96
CA MET A 24 -13.62 7.78 18.40
C MET A 24 -13.63 7.56 19.91
N VAL A 25 -13.98 8.58 20.69
CA VAL A 25 -14.06 8.46 22.16
C VAL A 25 -15.23 7.55 22.54
N ILE A 26 -16.42 7.77 21.97
CA ILE A 26 -17.62 6.96 22.29
C ILE A 26 -17.42 5.49 21.95
N ALA A 27 -16.75 5.20 20.83
CA ALA A 27 -16.52 3.85 20.35
C ALA A 27 -15.13 3.28 20.72
N GLU A 28 -14.38 3.98 21.58
CA GLU A 28 -13.02 3.62 22.02
C GLU A 28 -12.07 3.24 20.86
N LYS A 29 -12.12 4.01 19.77
CA LYS A 29 -11.30 3.78 18.58
C LYS A 29 -9.91 4.39 18.76
N SER A 30 -8.89 3.61 18.40
CA SER A 30 -7.48 4.03 18.42
C SER A 30 -6.98 4.45 17.04
N PHE A 31 -6.20 5.53 16.98
CA PHE A 31 -5.44 5.91 15.78
C PHE A 31 -4.00 5.40 15.90
N ILE A 32 -3.58 4.54 14.96
CA ILE A 32 -2.25 3.91 14.97
C ILE A 32 -1.53 4.28 13.68
N THR A 33 -0.38 4.93 13.79
CA THR A 33 0.48 5.25 12.66
C THR A 33 1.50 4.14 12.43
N THR A 34 1.80 3.87 11.16
CA THR A 34 2.79 2.85 10.77
C THR A 34 3.56 3.37 9.57
N LEU A 35 4.86 3.11 9.52
CA LEU A 35 5.69 3.42 8.37
C LEU A 35 6.44 2.16 7.94
N GLY A 36 5.97 1.55 6.86
CA GLY A 36 6.58 0.35 6.30
C GLY A 36 6.73 -0.80 7.30
N MET A 37 7.63 -1.72 6.98
CA MET A 37 7.98 -2.86 7.82
C MET A 37 9.51 -2.90 7.99
N PRO A 38 10.04 -2.96 9.22
CA PRO A 38 11.47 -3.12 9.45
C PRO A 38 12.00 -4.40 8.80
N ALA A 39 13.20 -4.35 8.21
CA ALA A 39 13.80 -5.50 7.53
C ALA A 39 13.92 -6.74 8.41
N SER A 40 14.16 -6.57 9.71
CA SER A 40 14.21 -7.67 10.70
C SER A 40 12.89 -8.45 10.85
N ARG A 41 11.77 -7.92 10.32
CA ARG A 41 10.46 -8.60 10.33
C ARG A 41 10.16 -9.33 9.03
N PHE A 42 10.99 -9.19 8.00
CA PHE A 42 10.75 -9.84 6.69
C PHE A 42 10.78 -11.35 6.79
N ASP A 43 11.64 -11.94 7.61
CA ASP A 43 11.75 -13.40 7.76
C ASP A 43 10.41 -14.04 8.15
N SER A 44 9.69 -13.41 9.09
CA SER A 44 8.37 -13.88 9.53
C SER A 44 7.33 -13.75 8.42
N LEU A 45 7.33 -12.64 7.68
CA LEU A 45 6.44 -12.42 6.54
C LEU A 45 6.68 -13.44 5.42
N LEU A 46 7.94 -13.61 5.00
CA LEU A 46 8.35 -14.53 3.95
C LEU A 46 8.05 -15.98 4.33
N SER A 47 8.16 -16.33 5.62
CA SER A 47 7.74 -17.63 6.12
C SER A 47 6.24 -17.89 5.89
N GLN A 48 5.37 -16.88 6.03
CA GLN A 48 3.93 -17.03 5.73
C GLN A 48 3.66 -17.18 4.23
N VAL A 49 4.46 -16.54 3.38
CA VAL A 49 4.39 -16.71 1.92
C VAL A 49 4.83 -18.12 1.52
N ALA A 50 5.94 -18.61 2.09
CA ALA A 50 6.44 -19.97 1.85
C ALA A 50 5.44 -21.04 2.28
N LEU A 51 4.69 -20.81 3.37
CA LEU A 51 3.60 -21.67 3.82
C LEU A 51 2.31 -21.55 2.99
N GLY A 52 2.29 -20.70 1.95
CA GLY A 52 1.12 -20.48 1.08
C GLY A 52 -0.05 -19.73 1.74
N LYS A 53 0.12 -19.28 2.99
CA LYS A 53 -0.90 -18.50 3.73
C LYS A 53 -1.07 -17.10 3.15
N LEU A 54 0.01 -16.52 2.64
CA LEU A 54 -0.01 -15.26 1.90
C LEU A 54 0.34 -15.51 0.44
N GLN A 55 -0.46 -14.97 -0.48
CA GLN A 55 -0.29 -15.15 -1.92
C GLN A 55 -0.23 -13.76 -2.60
N PRO A 56 0.88 -13.01 -2.42
CA PRO A 56 1.01 -11.65 -2.93
C PRO A 56 0.87 -11.58 -4.47
N GLY A 57 1.20 -12.66 -5.19
CA GLY A 57 1.03 -12.75 -6.64
C GLY A 57 -0.41 -12.52 -7.11
N LYS A 58 -1.43 -12.78 -6.27
CA LYS A 58 -2.84 -12.48 -6.60
C LYS A 58 -3.16 -10.99 -6.68
N MET A 59 -2.28 -10.13 -6.16
CA MET A 59 -2.42 -8.67 -6.24
C MET A 59 -1.78 -8.08 -7.50
N VAL A 60 -1.12 -8.90 -8.32
CA VAL A 60 -0.50 -8.45 -9.57
C VAL A 60 -1.59 -8.26 -10.61
N ASN A 61 -1.77 -7.02 -11.06
CA ASN A 61 -2.78 -6.66 -12.04
C ASN A 61 -2.28 -6.88 -13.46
N ARG A 62 -1.02 -6.55 -13.73
CA ARG A 62 -0.43 -6.64 -15.07
C ARG A 62 1.08 -6.80 -14.97
N GLU A 63 1.61 -7.67 -15.81
CA GLU A 63 3.03 -7.74 -16.12
C GLU A 63 3.33 -6.83 -17.32
N ILE A 64 4.40 -6.04 -17.23
CA ILE A 64 4.72 -4.98 -18.21
C ILE A 64 6.15 -5.12 -18.73
N LYS A 65 6.38 -4.55 -19.92
CA LYS A 65 7.72 -4.35 -20.45
C LYS A 65 8.38 -3.13 -19.83
N LEU A 66 9.70 -3.11 -19.79
CA LEU A 66 10.48 -1.96 -19.34
C LEU A 66 10.17 -0.69 -20.16
N SER A 67 9.91 -0.83 -21.45
CA SER A 67 9.52 0.27 -22.35
C SER A 67 8.16 0.90 -22.03
N GLU A 68 7.26 0.20 -21.31
CA GLU A 68 5.93 0.71 -20.95
C GLU A 68 5.95 1.51 -19.62
N VAL A 69 7.05 1.48 -18.88
CA VAL A 69 7.16 2.04 -17.52
C VAL A 69 6.87 3.54 -17.49
N GLU A 70 7.33 4.29 -18.49
CA GLU A 70 7.11 5.73 -18.56
C GLU A 70 5.62 6.09 -18.68
N GLY A 71 4.89 5.39 -19.56
CA GLY A 71 3.44 5.57 -19.71
C GLY A 71 2.67 5.25 -18.43
N ILE A 72 3.04 4.16 -17.75
CA ILE A 72 2.44 3.79 -16.47
C ILE A 72 2.68 4.87 -15.40
N PHE A 73 3.89 5.46 -15.33
CA PHE A 73 4.13 6.56 -14.39
C PHE A 73 3.31 7.82 -14.69
N GLN A 74 3.07 8.12 -15.96
CA GLN A 74 2.15 9.21 -16.33
C GLN A 74 0.72 8.90 -15.89
N ASP A 75 0.25 7.67 -16.11
CA ASP A 75 -1.09 7.24 -15.69
C ASP A 75 -1.25 7.27 -14.15
N MET A 76 -0.20 6.87 -13.41
CA MET A 76 -0.19 6.95 -11.93
C MET A 76 -0.29 8.40 -11.43
N THR A 77 0.34 9.34 -12.14
CA THR A 77 0.23 10.78 -11.82
C THR A 77 -1.20 11.29 -11.99
N ASN A 78 -1.91 10.74 -12.98
CA ASN A 78 -3.30 11.09 -13.28
C ASN A 78 -4.32 10.23 -12.51
N PHE A 79 -3.87 9.39 -11.57
CA PHE A 79 -4.70 8.43 -10.83
C PHE A 79 -5.53 7.51 -11.75
N ALA A 80 -5.06 7.27 -12.98
CA ALA A 80 -5.76 6.50 -13.99
C ALA A 80 -5.54 4.98 -13.85
N THR A 81 -4.51 4.57 -13.10
CA THR A 81 -4.18 3.18 -12.84
C THR A 81 -4.36 2.82 -11.36
N THR A 82 -4.97 1.66 -11.11
CA THR A 82 -5.12 1.07 -9.77
C THR A 82 -4.54 -0.33 -9.81
N GLY A 83 -3.62 -0.65 -8.90
CA GLY A 83 -3.09 -1.99 -8.76
C GLY A 83 -1.57 -2.10 -8.67
N THR A 84 -1.07 -3.33 -8.73
CA THR A 84 0.36 -3.65 -8.74
C THR A 84 0.79 -4.05 -10.14
N PHE A 85 1.81 -3.35 -10.67
CA PHE A 85 2.44 -3.67 -11.96
C PHE A 85 3.83 -4.27 -11.71
N ILE A 86 4.18 -5.33 -12.42
CA ILE A 86 5.50 -5.96 -12.32
C ILE A 86 6.18 -5.89 -13.69
N VAL A 87 7.42 -5.42 -13.72
CA VAL A 87 8.24 -5.49 -14.94
C VAL A 87 8.82 -6.89 -15.06
N THR A 88 8.43 -7.64 -16.09
CA THR A 88 8.93 -9.01 -16.34
C THR A 88 9.68 -9.14 -17.66
N ASP A 89 9.56 -8.16 -18.56
CA ASP A 89 10.26 -8.11 -19.84
C ASP A 89 11.21 -6.90 -19.88
N TYR A 90 12.49 -7.17 -20.13
CA TYR A 90 13.59 -6.19 -20.16
C TYR A 90 14.12 -5.90 -21.58
N SER A 91 13.47 -6.47 -22.60
CA SER A 91 13.84 -6.25 -24.00
C SER A 91 13.40 -4.89 -24.55
#